data_AF-A0A925U3G7-F1
#
_entry.id   AF-A0A925U3G7-F1
#
_cell.length_a   1.000
_cell.length_b   1.000
_cell.length_c   1.000
_cell.angle_alpha   90.00
_cell.angle_beta   90.00
_cell.angle_gamma   90.00
#
_symmetry.space_group_name_H-M   'P 1'
#
loop_
_entity.id
_entity.type
_entity.pdbx_description
1 polymer ?
#
loop_
_entity_poly.entity_id
_entity_poly.type
_entity_poly.pdbx_seq_one_letter_code
_entity_poly.pdbx_strand_id
1 'polypeptide(L)'
;MARAEAGVKRENKRVRSRMKRITKDEAAEMFRRFAAASPSPQTELQFSCPYTLLVAVALSAQATDISVNKATRELFRLAPTPQNMVALGEERVRELIKTIGLYNGKAKNVIALSERLLAIHGGEVPQERDALEALPGVGRKTANVVLNVAFGQPTIAVDTHIFRVGNRTHLGCGKTPLDVERALEAVIPGEFLMHAHHWLILHGRYVCKARKPECPRCIIADLCKFEEKTSAITPAPNRSAFRPEPDAPK
;
A
#
# COMPACT_ATOMS: atom_id res chain seq x y z
N MET A 1 -22.36 33.82 29.04
CA MET A 1 -22.70 33.64 27.61
C MET A 1 -21.57 32.99 26.80
N ALA A 2 -20.30 33.40 26.94
CA ALA A 2 -19.16 32.84 26.19
C ALA A 2 -18.92 31.30 26.35
N ARG A 3 -19.23 30.70 27.51
CA ARG A 3 -19.08 29.25 27.74
C ARG A 3 -20.12 28.40 26.98
N ALA A 4 -21.33 28.93 26.78
CA ALA A 4 -22.39 28.24 26.05
C ALA A 4 -22.14 28.27 24.53
N GLU A 5 -21.67 29.40 23.99
CA GLU A 5 -21.29 29.53 22.59
C GLU A 5 -20.08 28.65 22.20
N ALA A 6 -19.12 28.45 23.12
CA ALA A 6 -18.00 27.54 22.91
C ALA A 6 -18.46 26.06 22.89
N GLY A 7 -19.49 25.70 23.66
CA GLY A 7 -20.12 24.37 23.65
C GLY A 7 -20.83 24.08 22.32
N VAL A 8 -21.69 25.00 21.87
CA VAL A 8 -22.42 24.89 20.59
C VAL A 8 -21.48 24.85 19.39
N LYS A 9 -20.39 25.65 19.39
CA LYS A 9 -19.36 25.60 18.33
C LYS A 9 -18.60 24.27 18.30
N ARG A 10 -18.31 23.66 19.46
CA ARG A 10 -17.66 22.34 19.54
C ARG A 10 -18.58 21.21 19.09
N GLU A 11 -19.86 21.29 19.41
CA GLU A 11 -20.87 20.31 19.03
C GLU A 11 -21.17 20.37 17.52
N ASN A 12 -21.37 21.57 16.96
CA ASN A 12 -21.52 21.75 15.51
C ASN A 12 -20.26 21.33 14.73
N LYS A 13 -19.06 21.50 15.29
CA LYS A 13 -17.81 21.00 14.69
C LYS A 13 -17.73 19.47 14.72
N ARG A 14 -18.20 18.84 15.80
CA ARG A 14 -18.30 17.36 15.90
C ARG A 14 -19.34 16.79 14.94
N VAL A 15 -20.51 17.41 14.82
CA VAL A 15 -21.57 16.99 13.88
C VAL A 15 -21.12 17.16 12.43
N ARG A 16 -20.54 18.31 12.04
CA ARG A 16 -19.94 18.51 10.71
C ARG A 16 -18.79 17.54 10.43
N SER A 17 -17.96 17.23 11.44
CA SER A 17 -16.89 16.24 11.34
C SER A 17 -17.41 14.80 11.17
N ARG A 18 -18.61 14.50 11.68
CA ARG A 18 -19.25 13.18 11.56
C ARG A 18 -19.96 13.02 10.21
N MET A 19 -20.58 14.09 9.70
CA MET A 19 -21.23 14.12 8.37
C MET A 19 -20.26 14.03 7.19
N LYS A 20 -18.98 14.37 7.38
CA LYS A 20 -17.99 14.29 6.29
C LYS A 20 -17.37 12.90 6.11
N ARG A 21 -17.58 11.95 7.01
CA ARG A 21 -16.99 10.60 6.87
C ARG A 21 -17.84 9.72 5.97
N ILE A 22 -17.19 8.84 5.22
CA ILE A 22 -17.86 7.80 4.44
C ILE A 22 -18.61 6.85 5.38
N THR A 23 -19.86 6.54 5.04
CA THR A 23 -20.66 5.51 5.70
C THR A 23 -20.21 4.11 5.27
N LYS A 24 -20.59 3.07 6.03
CA LYS A 24 -20.27 1.68 5.65
C LYS A 24 -20.89 1.29 4.30
N ASP A 25 -22.08 1.78 3.99
CA ASP A 25 -22.77 1.49 2.73
C ASP A 25 -22.07 2.18 1.54
N GLU A 26 -21.67 3.44 1.71
CA GLU A 26 -20.85 4.14 0.71
C GLU A 26 -19.49 3.46 0.52
N ALA A 27 -18.85 2.98 1.60
CA ALA A 27 -17.63 2.20 1.49
C ALA A 27 -17.87 0.90 0.70
N ALA A 28 -18.91 0.13 1.05
CA ALA A 28 -19.27 -1.10 0.34
C ALA A 28 -19.52 -0.84 -1.16
N GLU A 29 -20.20 0.26 -1.50
CA GLU A 29 -20.38 0.69 -2.89
C GLU A 29 -19.03 0.98 -3.57
N MET A 30 -18.14 1.75 -2.94
CA MET A 30 -16.80 2.02 -3.48
C MET A 30 -16.05 0.72 -3.80
N PHE A 31 -16.03 -0.23 -2.87
CA PHE A 31 -15.33 -1.50 -3.04
C PHE A 31 -15.99 -2.43 -4.05
N ARG A 32 -17.32 -2.41 -4.18
CA ARG A 32 -18.02 -3.13 -5.26
C ARG A 32 -17.60 -2.62 -6.63
N ARG A 33 -17.45 -1.30 -6.80
CA ARG A 33 -16.97 -0.70 -8.05
C ARG A 33 -15.51 -1.06 -8.32
N PHE A 34 -14.66 -1.07 -7.29
CA PHE A 34 -13.27 -1.54 -7.44
C PHE A 34 -13.20 -3.01 -7.85
N ALA A 35 -13.99 -3.88 -7.21
CA ALA A 35 -14.06 -5.30 -7.53
C ALA A 35 -14.57 -5.55 -8.96
N ALA A 36 -15.59 -4.81 -9.40
CA ALA A 36 -16.08 -4.90 -10.78
C ALA A 36 -15.04 -4.44 -11.81
N ALA A 37 -14.25 -3.41 -11.50
CA ALA A 37 -13.23 -2.87 -12.40
C ALA A 37 -11.92 -3.70 -12.43
N SER A 38 -11.60 -4.40 -11.34
CA SER A 38 -10.45 -5.30 -11.24
C SER A 38 -10.75 -6.40 -10.21
N PRO A 39 -11.28 -7.56 -10.63
CA PRO A 39 -11.69 -8.62 -9.70
C PRO A 39 -10.54 -9.21 -8.88
N SER A 40 -9.32 -9.21 -9.41
CA SER A 40 -8.15 -9.81 -8.77
C SER A 40 -6.93 -8.89 -8.91
N PRO A 41 -6.89 -7.78 -8.14
CA PRO A 41 -5.78 -6.84 -8.18
C PRO A 41 -4.53 -7.49 -7.57
N GLN A 42 -3.36 -7.26 -8.16
CA GLN A 42 -2.10 -7.87 -7.75
C GLN A 42 -1.02 -6.82 -7.49
N THR A 43 0.01 -7.22 -6.74
CA THR A 43 1.23 -6.43 -6.60
C THR A 43 1.96 -6.33 -7.95
N GLU A 44 2.65 -5.20 -8.17
CA GLU A 44 3.49 -5.01 -9.36
C GLU A 44 4.93 -5.50 -9.14
N LEU A 45 5.28 -5.90 -7.92
CA LEU A 45 6.57 -6.50 -7.60
C LEU A 45 6.61 -7.96 -8.08
N GLN A 46 7.69 -8.34 -8.74
CA GLN A 46 7.92 -9.70 -9.21
C GLN A 46 8.56 -10.55 -8.11
N PHE A 47 7.96 -11.70 -7.82
CA PHE A 47 8.42 -12.67 -6.84
C PHE A 47 7.96 -14.08 -7.22
N SER A 48 8.59 -15.10 -6.64
CA SER A 48 8.26 -16.52 -6.86
C SER A 48 7.87 -17.26 -5.59
N CYS A 49 8.16 -16.68 -4.42
CA CYS A 49 7.87 -17.28 -3.11
C CYS A 49 7.79 -16.18 -2.02
N PRO A 50 7.33 -16.49 -0.79
CA PRO A 50 7.24 -15.52 0.30
C PRO A 50 8.57 -14.82 0.61
N TYR A 51 9.70 -15.53 0.50
CA TYR A 51 11.02 -14.95 0.75
C TYR A 51 11.42 -13.92 -0.31
N THR A 52 11.28 -14.23 -1.60
CA THR A 52 11.60 -13.28 -2.67
C THR A 52 10.66 -12.08 -2.65
N LEU A 53 9.40 -12.25 -2.23
CA LEU A 53 8.50 -11.13 -1.95
C LEU A 53 9.04 -10.25 -0.82
N LEU A 54 9.39 -10.84 0.33
CA LEU A 54 9.91 -10.10 1.48
C LEU A 54 11.12 -9.24 1.09
N VAL A 55 12.08 -9.82 0.36
CA VAL A 55 13.25 -9.10 -0.14
C VAL A 55 12.84 -7.99 -1.11
N ALA A 56 11.95 -8.26 -2.08
CA ALA A 56 11.49 -7.26 -3.03
C ALA A 56 10.82 -6.06 -2.33
N VAL A 57 9.97 -6.30 -1.34
CA VAL A 57 9.30 -5.24 -0.57
C VAL A 57 10.29 -4.45 0.30
N ALA A 58 11.27 -5.12 0.93
CA ALA A 58 12.33 -4.44 1.67
C ALA A 58 13.17 -3.52 0.76
N LEU A 59 13.45 -3.96 -0.47
CA LEU A 59 14.14 -3.16 -1.47
C LEU A 59 13.31 -2.01 -2.04
N SER A 60 11.98 -2.09 -1.95
CA SER A 60 11.04 -1.10 -2.51
C SER A 60 10.98 0.21 -1.75
N ALA A 61 11.55 0.29 -0.54
CA ALA A 61 11.58 1.53 0.24
C ALA A 61 12.28 2.65 -0.56
N GLN A 62 11.54 3.72 -0.88
CA GLN A 62 12.03 4.84 -1.70
C GLN A 62 12.58 4.41 -3.08
N ALA A 63 11.98 3.37 -3.68
CA ALA A 63 12.28 2.90 -5.02
C ALA A 63 10.98 2.69 -5.80
N THR A 64 11.07 2.60 -7.12
CA THR A 64 9.91 2.22 -7.95
C THR A 64 9.88 0.72 -8.13
N ASP A 65 8.69 0.15 -8.29
CA ASP A 65 8.56 -1.30 -8.51
C ASP A 65 9.30 -1.73 -9.79
N ILE A 66 9.37 -0.85 -10.80
CA ILE A 66 10.16 -1.07 -12.01
C ILE A 66 11.66 -1.18 -11.70
N SER A 67 12.23 -0.29 -10.88
CA SER A 67 13.66 -0.37 -10.56
C SER A 67 13.97 -1.58 -9.67
N VAL A 68 13.07 -1.92 -8.75
CA VAL A 68 13.17 -3.13 -7.92
C VAL A 68 13.16 -4.37 -8.81
N ASN A 69 12.15 -4.55 -9.68
CA ASN A 69 12.02 -5.71 -10.56
C ASN A 69 13.23 -5.89 -11.48
N LYS A 70 13.85 -4.79 -11.94
CA LYS A 70 15.09 -4.85 -12.73
C LYS A 70 16.27 -5.40 -11.92
N ALA A 71 16.45 -4.90 -10.70
CA ALA A 71 17.54 -5.34 -9.83
C ALA A 71 17.34 -6.75 -9.28
N THR A 72 16.11 -7.12 -8.93
CA THR A 72 15.81 -8.42 -8.31
C THR A 72 15.84 -9.57 -9.30
N ARG A 73 15.69 -9.32 -10.61
CA ARG A 73 15.69 -10.37 -11.63
C ARG A 73 16.92 -11.27 -11.56
N GLU A 74 18.11 -10.68 -11.58
CA GLU A 74 19.36 -11.43 -11.51
C GLU A 74 19.65 -11.90 -10.07
N LEU A 75 19.32 -11.07 -9.08
CA LEU A 75 19.46 -11.42 -7.67
C LEU A 75 18.71 -12.70 -7.32
N PHE A 76 17.44 -12.82 -7.69
CA PHE A 76 16.61 -13.98 -7.37
C PHE A 76 16.94 -15.21 -8.22
N ARG A 77 17.57 -15.03 -9.39
CA ARG A 77 18.12 -16.15 -10.16
C ARG A 77 19.30 -16.80 -9.42
N LEU A 78 20.14 -16.00 -8.78
CA LEU A 78 21.31 -16.46 -8.03
C LEU A 78 20.97 -16.86 -6.59
N ALA A 79 20.06 -16.13 -5.95
CA ALA A 79 19.74 -16.26 -4.53
C ALA A 79 18.21 -16.24 -4.25
N PRO A 80 17.48 -17.31 -4.63
CA PRO A 80 16.04 -17.41 -4.37
C PRO A 80 15.65 -17.80 -2.94
N THR A 81 16.62 -18.11 -2.07
CA THR A 81 16.40 -18.55 -0.67
C THR A 81 17.32 -17.80 0.30
N PRO A 82 17.00 -17.76 1.61
CA PRO A 82 17.88 -17.14 2.60
C PRO A 82 19.29 -17.72 2.60
N GLN A 83 19.42 -19.05 2.47
CA GLN A 83 20.71 -19.75 2.41
C GLN A 83 21.55 -19.26 1.24
N ASN A 84 20.94 -19.19 0.05
CA ASN A 84 21.65 -18.73 -1.15
C ASN A 84 21.98 -17.24 -1.07
N MET A 85 21.15 -16.43 -0.43
CA MET A 85 21.41 -15.00 -0.23
C MET A 85 22.60 -14.75 0.70
N VAL A 86 22.66 -15.47 1.82
CA VAL A 86 23.81 -15.41 2.74
C VAL A 86 25.07 -15.92 2.06
N ALA A 87 24.98 -17.05 1.33
CA ALA A 87 26.12 -17.60 0.58
C ALA A 87 26.62 -16.68 -0.55
N LEU A 88 25.72 -15.92 -1.18
CA LEU A 88 26.07 -14.93 -2.21
C LEU A 88 26.89 -13.77 -1.63
N GLY A 89 26.63 -13.41 -0.37
CA GLY A 89 27.39 -12.40 0.37
C GLY A 89 26.98 -10.95 0.08
N GLU A 90 27.22 -10.06 1.05
CA GLU A 90 26.76 -8.67 1.00
C GLU A 90 27.31 -7.89 -0.20
N GLU A 91 28.61 -8.01 -0.48
CA GLU A 91 29.26 -7.28 -1.57
C GLU A 91 28.60 -7.58 -2.92
N ARG A 92 28.35 -8.87 -3.19
CA ARG A 92 27.71 -9.27 -4.45
C ARG A 92 26.25 -8.84 -4.51
N VAL A 93 25.51 -8.94 -3.41
CA VAL A 93 24.14 -8.40 -3.33
C VAL A 93 24.15 -6.90 -3.63
N ARG A 94 25.03 -6.14 -2.98
CA ARG A 94 25.19 -4.69 -3.14
C ARG A 94 25.44 -4.30 -4.60
N GLU A 95 26.30 -5.03 -5.30
CA GLU A 95 26.54 -4.82 -6.74
C GLU A 95 25.29 -5.04 -7.60
N LEU A 96 24.52 -6.10 -7.32
CA LEU A 96 23.32 -6.45 -8.08
C LEU A 96 22.20 -5.43 -7.88
N ILE A 97 22.10 -4.83 -6.69
CA ILE A 97 21.05 -3.85 -6.36
C ILE A 97 21.52 -2.39 -6.42
N LYS A 98 22.73 -2.11 -6.92
CA LYS A 98 23.34 -0.76 -6.92
C LYS A 98 22.54 0.32 -7.66
N THR A 99 21.61 -0.08 -8.51
CA THR A 99 20.72 0.82 -9.27
C THR A 99 19.54 1.33 -8.42
N ILE A 100 19.34 0.78 -7.22
CA ILE A 100 18.31 1.21 -6.28
C ILE A 100 18.90 2.24 -5.30
N GLY A 101 18.13 3.27 -4.96
CA GLY A 101 18.51 4.19 -3.88
C GLY A 101 18.70 3.46 -2.53
N LEU A 102 19.65 3.94 -1.72
CA LEU A 102 19.99 3.38 -0.40
C LEU A 102 20.53 1.93 -0.45
N TYR A 103 21.08 1.50 -1.59
CA TYR A 103 21.50 0.12 -1.82
C TYR A 103 22.51 -0.43 -0.80
N ASN A 104 23.43 0.38 -0.27
CA ASN A 104 24.37 -0.06 0.76
C ASN A 104 23.66 -0.59 2.02
N GLY A 105 22.79 0.24 2.61
CA GLY A 105 22.02 -0.16 3.79
C GLY A 105 21.02 -1.28 3.48
N LYS A 106 20.45 -1.28 2.28
CA LYS A 106 19.55 -2.35 1.83
C LYS A 106 20.26 -3.70 1.68
N ALA A 107 21.45 -3.76 1.10
CA ALA A 107 22.22 -4.98 0.96
C ALA A 107 22.55 -5.59 2.33
N LYS A 108 23.04 -4.75 3.24
CA LYS A 108 23.29 -5.14 4.63
C LYS A 108 22.04 -5.70 5.31
N ASN A 109 20.90 -5.03 5.17
CA ASN A 109 19.63 -5.50 5.74
C ASN A 109 19.15 -6.82 5.10
N VAL A 110 19.31 -6.99 3.78
CA VAL A 110 18.93 -8.22 3.08
C VAL A 110 19.77 -9.42 3.54
N ILE A 111 21.06 -9.23 3.78
CA ILE A 111 21.89 -10.30 4.37
C ILE A 111 21.45 -10.57 5.81
N ALA A 112 21.38 -9.52 6.66
CA ALA A 112 21.04 -9.68 8.06
C ALA A 112 19.64 -10.27 8.29
N LEU A 113 18.64 -9.92 7.47
CA LEU A 113 17.32 -10.53 7.54
C LEU A 113 17.36 -12.00 7.12
N SER A 114 18.18 -12.35 6.12
CA SER A 114 18.33 -13.74 5.67
C SER A 114 18.99 -14.60 6.75
N GLU A 115 20.04 -14.09 7.40
CA GLU A 115 20.67 -14.73 8.55
C GLU A 115 19.68 -14.90 9.71
N ARG A 116 18.87 -13.88 10.00
CA ARG A 116 17.85 -13.93 11.06
C ARG A 116 16.77 -14.98 10.79
N LEU A 117 16.33 -15.11 9.54
CA LEU A 117 15.39 -16.15 9.13
C LEU A 117 15.98 -17.54 9.34
N LEU A 118 17.24 -17.76 8.96
CA LEU A 118 17.92 -19.05 9.18
C LEU A 118 18.06 -19.38 10.67
N ALA A 119 18.48 -18.40 11.47
CA ALA A 119 18.79 -18.61 12.88
C ALA A 119 17.55 -18.85 13.76
N ILE A 120 16.43 -18.17 13.48
CA ILE A 120 15.25 -18.15 14.37
C ILE A 120 14.03 -18.82 13.75
N HIS A 121 13.90 -18.79 12.43
CA HIS A 121 12.71 -19.24 11.72
C HIS A 121 12.98 -20.43 10.78
N GLY A 122 14.13 -21.09 10.90
CA GLY A 122 14.48 -22.26 10.09
C GLY A 122 14.61 -21.96 8.58
N GLY A 123 14.79 -20.69 8.20
CA GLY A 123 14.82 -20.24 6.81
C GLY A 123 13.44 -19.95 6.20
N GLU A 124 12.36 -20.05 6.97
CA GLU A 124 11.01 -19.73 6.51
C GLU A 124 10.59 -18.31 6.89
N VAL A 125 9.80 -17.66 6.04
CA VAL A 125 9.23 -16.35 6.34
C VAL A 125 8.07 -16.52 7.33
N PRO A 126 8.13 -15.91 8.54
CA PRO A 126 7.07 -16.07 9.53
C PRO A 126 5.77 -15.40 9.08
N GLN A 127 4.65 -15.97 9.47
CA GLN A 127 3.29 -15.45 9.20
C GLN A 127 2.75 -14.56 10.33
N GLU A 128 3.62 -14.12 11.23
CA GLU A 128 3.30 -13.25 12.36
C GLU A 128 3.91 -11.87 12.15
N ARG A 129 3.09 -10.82 12.29
CA ARG A 129 3.52 -9.43 12.05
C ARG A 129 4.69 -9.03 12.92
N ASP A 130 4.65 -9.33 14.21
CA ASP A 130 5.67 -8.90 15.16
C ASP A 130 7.01 -9.62 14.90
N ALA A 131 6.95 -10.87 14.41
CA ALA A 131 8.13 -11.61 13.97
C ALA A 131 8.73 -11.01 12.68
N LEU A 132 7.88 -10.58 11.73
CA LEU A 132 8.33 -9.87 10.53
C LEU A 132 8.95 -8.51 10.87
N GLU A 133 8.31 -7.71 11.74
CA GLU A 133 8.82 -6.40 12.18
C GLU A 133 10.15 -6.51 12.96
N ALA A 134 10.45 -7.68 13.54
CA ALA A 134 11.74 -7.95 14.18
C ALA A 134 12.89 -8.21 13.18
N LEU A 135 12.60 -8.36 11.88
CA LEU A 135 13.61 -8.55 10.85
C LEU A 135 14.27 -7.21 10.45
N PRO A 136 15.60 -7.17 10.26
CA PRO A 136 16.30 -5.98 9.79
C PRO A 136 15.72 -5.39 8.50
N GLY A 137 15.39 -4.10 8.52
CA GLY A 137 14.83 -3.38 7.37
C GLY A 137 13.34 -3.64 7.11
N VAL A 138 12.65 -4.39 7.97
CA VAL A 138 11.22 -4.67 7.87
C VAL A 138 10.47 -3.85 8.90
N GLY A 139 9.69 -2.86 8.44
CA GLY A 139 8.73 -2.16 9.27
C GLY A 139 7.30 -2.67 9.08
N ARG A 140 6.36 -2.14 9.86
CA ARG A 140 4.92 -2.47 9.80
C ARG A 140 4.33 -2.52 8.40
N LYS A 141 4.63 -1.53 7.55
CA LYS A 141 4.17 -1.51 6.15
C LYS A 141 4.66 -2.75 5.40
N THR A 142 5.94 -3.09 5.52
CA THR A 142 6.53 -4.24 4.83
C THR A 142 5.91 -5.53 5.34
N ALA A 143 5.77 -5.67 6.66
CA ALA A 143 5.11 -6.84 7.27
C ALA A 143 3.68 -7.02 6.75
N ASN A 144 2.85 -5.96 6.78
CA ASN A 144 1.47 -6.03 6.27
C ASN A 144 1.40 -6.38 4.76
N VAL A 145 2.34 -5.91 3.93
CA VAL A 145 2.36 -6.32 2.50
C VAL A 145 2.64 -7.81 2.38
N VAL A 146 3.62 -8.33 3.12
CA VAL A 146 3.99 -9.76 3.07
C VAL A 146 2.85 -10.64 3.57
N LEU A 147 2.24 -10.29 4.72
CA LEU A 147 1.10 -11.02 5.27
C LEU A 147 -0.09 -11.06 4.31
N ASN A 148 -0.40 -9.93 3.64
CA ASN A 148 -1.49 -9.88 2.67
C ASN A 148 -1.18 -10.68 1.39
N VAL A 149 -0.05 -10.41 0.75
CA VAL A 149 0.24 -10.93 -0.59
C VAL A 149 0.67 -12.38 -0.56
N ALA A 150 1.56 -12.78 0.37
CA ALA A 150 2.09 -14.13 0.41
C ALA A 150 1.20 -15.10 1.20
N PHE A 151 0.53 -14.62 2.24
CA PHE A 151 -0.20 -15.48 3.18
C PHE A 151 -1.70 -15.25 3.21
N GLY A 152 -2.23 -14.33 2.38
CA GLY A 152 -3.66 -14.10 2.27
C GLY A 152 -4.28 -13.62 3.59
N GLN A 153 -3.56 -12.81 4.36
CA GLN A 153 -4.13 -12.17 5.55
C GLN A 153 -4.76 -10.81 5.18
N PRO A 154 -5.93 -10.45 5.74
CA PRO A 154 -6.66 -9.24 5.37
C PRO A 154 -6.06 -7.96 5.97
N THR A 155 -4.76 -7.74 5.81
CA THR A 155 -4.03 -6.57 6.34
C THR A 155 -3.92 -5.44 5.32
N ILE A 156 -3.98 -4.19 5.78
CA ILE A 156 -3.86 -3.00 4.91
C ILE A 156 -2.55 -2.28 5.19
N ALA A 157 -1.57 -2.41 4.30
CA ALA A 157 -0.31 -1.69 4.42
C ALA A 157 -0.47 -0.25 3.92
N VAL A 158 -0.46 0.74 4.82
CA VAL A 158 -0.66 2.15 4.45
C VAL A 158 0.65 2.78 3.98
N ASP A 159 0.73 3.06 2.68
CA ASP A 159 1.81 3.84 2.06
C ASP A 159 1.35 5.28 1.75
N THR A 160 2.15 6.04 1.02
CA THR A 160 1.80 7.43 0.64
C THR A 160 0.59 7.53 -0.29
N HIS A 161 0.31 6.49 -1.08
CA HIS A 161 -0.86 6.44 -1.95
C HIS A 161 -2.13 6.18 -1.15
N ILE A 162 -2.14 5.12 -0.33
CA ILE A 162 -3.28 4.76 0.51
C ILE A 162 -3.54 5.83 1.57
N PHE A 163 -2.50 6.39 2.19
CA PHE A 163 -2.65 7.50 3.13
C PHE A 163 -3.37 8.69 2.50
N ARG A 164 -2.98 9.07 1.28
CA ARG A 164 -3.60 10.17 0.54
C ARG A 164 -5.03 9.81 0.11
N VAL A 165 -5.25 8.62 -0.42
CA VAL A 165 -6.59 8.17 -0.86
C VAL A 165 -7.54 8.11 0.32
N GLY A 166 -7.15 7.47 1.42
CA GLY A 166 -7.95 7.36 2.64
C GLY A 166 -8.35 8.72 3.20
N ASN A 167 -7.41 9.68 3.25
CA ASN A 167 -7.70 11.02 3.72
C ASN A 167 -8.53 11.85 2.73
N ARG A 168 -8.25 11.83 1.42
CA ARG A 168 -9.02 12.61 0.41
C ARG A 168 -10.46 12.11 0.27
N THR A 169 -10.64 10.80 0.19
CA THR A 169 -11.97 10.20 0.00
C THR A 169 -12.82 10.24 1.27
N HIS A 170 -12.18 10.49 2.42
CA HIS A 170 -12.73 10.33 3.76
C HIS A 170 -13.13 8.89 4.13
N LEU A 171 -12.56 7.92 3.41
CA LEU A 171 -12.70 6.50 3.73
C LEU A 171 -11.90 6.14 4.99
N GLY A 172 -10.67 6.62 5.11
CA GLY A 172 -9.77 6.30 6.22
C GLY A 172 -9.04 7.54 6.70
N CYS A 173 -9.75 8.49 7.31
CA CYS A 173 -9.13 9.73 7.80
C CYS A 173 -8.23 9.45 9.01
N GLY A 174 -6.98 9.91 8.95
CA GLY A 174 -6.00 9.70 10.01
C GLY A 174 -4.80 10.64 9.86
N LYS A 175 -4.15 10.97 10.97
CA LYS A 175 -2.95 11.83 10.97
C LYS A 175 -1.68 11.02 10.75
N THR A 176 -1.69 9.75 11.17
CA THR A 176 -0.58 8.81 11.02
C THR A 176 -1.00 7.63 10.14
N PRO A 177 -0.04 6.89 9.53
CA PRO A 177 -0.35 5.67 8.79
C PRO A 177 -1.15 4.65 9.61
N LEU A 178 -0.84 4.51 10.91
CA LEU A 178 -1.55 3.62 11.82
C LEU A 178 -3.00 4.06 12.06
N ASP A 179 -3.26 5.36 12.17
CA ASP A 179 -4.63 5.87 12.29
C ASP A 179 -5.45 5.54 11.03
N VAL A 180 -4.84 5.69 9.85
CA VAL A 180 -5.47 5.38 8.56
C VAL A 180 -5.70 3.88 8.43
N GLU A 181 -4.72 3.04 8.77
CA GLU A 181 -4.83 1.57 8.77
C GLU A 181 -6.04 1.12 9.58
N ARG A 182 -6.12 1.54 10.85
CA ARG A 182 -7.23 1.21 11.76
C ARG A 182 -8.57 1.75 11.26
N ALA A 183 -8.59 2.94 10.68
CA ALA A 183 -9.82 3.52 10.14
C ALA A 183 -10.33 2.75 8.92
N LEU A 184 -9.42 2.32 8.03
CA LEU A 184 -9.75 1.51 6.87
C LEU A 184 -10.27 0.13 7.29
N GLU A 185 -9.57 -0.57 8.18
CA GLU A 185 -10.01 -1.88 8.70
C GLU A 185 -11.40 -1.82 9.37
N ALA A 186 -11.74 -0.70 10.02
CA ALA A 186 -13.03 -0.53 10.68
C ALA A 186 -14.20 -0.22 9.72
N VAL A 187 -13.94 0.44 8.57
CA VAL A 187 -14.99 0.89 7.64
C VAL A 187 -15.20 -0.08 6.48
N ILE A 188 -14.16 -0.78 6.06
CA ILE A 188 -14.20 -1.65 4.88
C ILE A 188 -14.91 -2.97 5.24
N PRO A 189 -15.94 -3.38 4.49
CA PRO A 189 -16.58 -4.67 4.72
C PRO A 189 -15.59 -5.84 4.58
N GLY A 190 -15.74 -6.86 5.44
CA GLY A 190 -14.78 -7.97 5.55
C GLY A 190 -14.51 -8.70 4.23
N GLU A 191 -15.53 -8.85 3.39
CA GLU A 191 -15.43 -9.49 2.06
C GLU A 191 -14.44 -8.80 1.11
N PHE A 192 -14.19 -7.50 1.30
CA PHE A 192 -13.30 -6.71 0.45
C PHE A 192 -11.89 -6.56 1.02
N LEU A 193 -11.68 -6.85 2.31
CA LEU A 193 -10.42 -6.55 3.00
C LEU A 193 -9.21 -7.20 2.34
N MET A 194 -9.37 -8.40 1.77
CA MET A 194 -8.29 -9.12 1.11
C MET A 194 -7.64 -8.33 -0.02
N HIS A 195 -8.46 -7.71 -0.86
CA HIS A 195 -8.04 -6.98 -2.05
C HIS A 195 -8.03 -5.45 -1.85
N ALA A 196 -8.59 -4.96 -0.74
CA ALA A 196 -8.67 -3.54 -0.43
C ALA A 196 -7.33 -2.83 -0.52
N HIS A 197 -6.26 -3.43 0.00
CA HIS A 197 -4.91 -2.87 -0.10
C HIS A 197 -4.53 -2.58 -1.56
N HIS A 198 -4.65 -3.57 -2.44
CA HIS A 198 -4.26 -3.46 -3.85
C HIS A 198 -5.15 -2.49 -4.63
N TRP A 199 -6.47 -2.48 -4.40
CA TRP A 199 -7.33 -1.50 -5.04
C TRP A 199 -6.97 -0.07 -4.63
N LEU A 200 -6.74 0.19 -3.34
CA LEU A 200 -6.44 1.53 -2.87
C LEU A 200 -5.07 2.03 -3.35
N ILE A 201 -4.03 1.19 -3.35
CA ILE A 201 -2.70 1.58 -3.85
C ILE A 201 -2.73 1.86 -5.36
N LEU A 202 -3.35 0.97 -6.16
CA LEU A 202 -3.43 1.16 -7.62
C LEU A 202 -4.30 2.37 -7.96
N HIS A 203 -5.41 2.59 -7.25
CA HIS A 203 -6.24 3.79 -7.42
C HIS A 203 -5.46 5.06 -7.08
N GLY A 204 -4.71 5.06 -5.98
CA GLY A 204 -3.86 6.17 -5.59
C GLY A 204 -2.74 6.45 -6.60
N ARG A 205 -2.13 5.39 -7.15
CA ARG A 205 -1.06 5.48 -8.14
C ARG A 205 -1.54 6.03 -9.47
N TYR A 206 -2.64 5.50 -9.99
CA TYR A 206 -3.06 5.75 -11.37
C TYR A 206 -4.17 6.78 -11.54
N VAL A 207 -5.02 7.02 -10.53
CA VAL A 207 -6.18 7.92 -10.65
C VAL A 207 -6.09 9.07 -9.66
N CYS A 208 -6.03 8.78 -8.36
CA CYS A 208 -5.98 9.78 -7.30
C CYS A 208 -4.53 10.28 -7.07
N LYS A 209 -3.89 10.75 -8.15
CA LYS A 209 -2.49 11.22 -8.17
C LYS A 209 -2.27 12.39 -7.21
N ALA A 210 -1.04 12.53 -6.71
CA ALA A 210 -0.70 13.51 -5.67
C ALA A 210 -0.94 14.97 -6.12
N ARG A 211 -0.46 15.34 -7.31
CA ARG A 211 -0.55 16.71 -7.82
C ARG A 211 -1.92 16.99 -8.45
N LYS A 212 -2.24 16.32 -9.56
CA LYS A 212 -3.50 16.50 -10.30
C LYS A 212 -4.27 15.17 -10.33
N PRO A 213 -5.20 14.92 -9.39
CA PRO A 213 -6.01 13.71 -9.43
C PRO A 213 -6.95 13.73 -10.63
N GLU A 214 -7.27 12.56 -11.16
CA GLU A 214 -8.08 12.42 -12.37
C GLU A 214 -9.55 12.16 -12.01
N CYS A 215 -10.12 13.12 -11.27
CA CYS A 215 -11.49 13.05 -10.76
C CYS A 215 -12.55 12.75 -11.84
N PRO A 216 -12.47 13.29 -13.07
CA PRO A 216 -13.48 13.02 -14.10
C PRO A 216 -13.57 11.56 -14.54
N ARG A 217 -12.48 10.78 -14.44
CA ARG A 217 -12.49 9.33 -14.74
C ARG A 217 -12.50 8.44 -13.51
N CYS A 218 -12.64 9.02 -12.33
CA CYS A 218 -12.60 8.27 -11.07
C CYS A 218 -13.94 7.56 -10.84
N ILE A 219 -13.90 6.24 -10.72
CA ILE A 219 -15.08 5.37 -10.54
C ILE A 219 -15.81 5.55 -9.20
N ILE A 220 -15.22 6.29 -8.25
CA ILE A 220 -15.81 6.60 -6.95
C ILE A 220 -15.97 8.12 -6.73
N ALA A 221 -15.91 8.93 -7.79
CA ALA A 221 -15.87 10.38 -7.68
C ALA A 221 -17.14 10.99 -7.05
N ASP A 222 -18.30 10.41 -7.32
CA ASP A 222 -19.61 10.77 -6.76
C ASP A 222 -19.70 10.46 -5.25
N LEU A 223 -19.05 9.38 -4.80
CA LEU A 223 -19.02 8.98 -3.39
C LEU A 223 -17.94 9.72 -2.60
N CYS A 224 -16.83 10.08 -3.27
CA CYS A 224 -15.67 10.73 -2.68
C CYS A 224 -16.00 12.10 -2.08
N LYS A 225 -15.59 12.32 -0.82
CA LYS A 225 -15.84 13.58 -0.07
C LYS A 225 -14.74 14.64 -0.22
N PHE A 226 -13.80 14.46 -1.14
CA PHE A 226 -12.76 15.44 -1.43
C PHE A 226 -13.35 16.71 -2.05
N GLU A 227 -13.04 17.89 -1.51
CA GLU A 227 -13.63 19.15 -1.94
C GLU A 227 -12.97 19.71 -3.22
N GLU A 228 -11.65 19.58 -3.37
CA GLU A 228 -10.88 20.17 -4.47
C GLU A 228 -10.77 19.24 -5.70
N LYS A 229 -11.91 18.77 -6.22
CA LYS A 229 -11.94 17.92 -7.42
C LYS A 229 -11.54 18.70 -8.68
N THR A 230 -10.84 18.03 -9.61
CA THR A 230 -10.17 18.70 -10.74
C THR A 230 -11.08 19.16 -11.89
N SER A 231 -12.37 18.77 -11.94
CA SER A 231 -13.40 19.31 -12.87
C SER A 231 -14.82 18.91 -12.41
N ALA A 232 -15.85 19.34 -13.14
CA ALA A 232 -17.22 18.85 -12.98
C ALA A 232 -17.26 17.33 -13.14
N ILE A 233 -17.83 16.64 -12.16
CA ILE A 233 -17.88 15.18 -12.11
C ILE A 233 -19.05 14.73 -12.97
N THR A 234 -18.77 14.05 -14.08
CA THR A 234 -19.74 13.19 -14.74
C THR A 234 -19.32 11.76 -14.41
N PRO A 235 -20.21 10.89 -13.90
CA PRO A 235 -19.83 9.52 -13.58
C PRO A 235 -19.29 8.83 -14.84
N ALA A 236 -18.03 8.40 -14.77
CA ALA A 236 -17.37 7.75 -15.91
C ALA A 236 -17.97 6.35 -16.12
N PRO A 237 -18.25 5.94 -17.38
CA PRO A 237 -18.59 4.56 -17.67
C PRO A 237 -17.44 3.64 -17.28
N ASN A 238 -17.78 2.40 -16.93
CA ASN A 238 -16.90 1.35 -16.41
C ASN A 238 -15.70 1.07 -17.34
N ARG A 239 -14.65 1.89 -17.25
CA ARG A 239 -13.36 1.71 -17.95
C ARG A 239 -12.33 1.28 -16.91
N SER A 240 -11.38 0.42 -17.33
CA SER A 240 -10.28 -0.10 -16.50
C SER A 240 -9.53 1.03 -15.76
N ALA A 241 -9.97 1.36 -14.54
CA ALA A 241 -9.47 2.50 -13.76
C ALA A 241 -8.03 2.31 -13.27
N PHE A 242 -7.50 1.08 -13.35
CA PHE A 242 -6.22 0.69 -12.78
C PHE A 242 -5.08 0.63 -13.80
N ARG A 243 -5.31 1.02 -15.05
CA ARG A 243 -4.23 1.12 -16.04
C ARG A 243 -3.70 2.56 -16.10
N PRO A 244 -2.38 2.73 -16.28
CA PRO A 244 -1.86 4.02 -16.72
C PRO A 244 -2.55 4.43 -18.03
N GLU A 245 -2.83 5.72 -18.21
CA GLU A 245 -3.21 6.21 -19.54
C GLU A 245 -2.11 5.84 -20.54
N PRO A 246 -2.46 5.45 -21.78
CA PRO A 246 -1.46 5.44 -22.85
C PRO A 246 -0.85 6.84 -22.91
N ASP A 247 0.48 6.93 -22.88
CA ASP A 247 1.22 8.18 -22.73
C ASP A 247 0.56 9.32 -23.50
N ALA A 248 -0.02 10.28 -22.76
CA ALA A 248 -0.38 11.55 -23.36
C ALA A 248 0.91 12.16 -23.95
N PRO A 249 0.89 12.68 -25.19
CA PRO A 249 2.09 13.20 -25.83
C PRO A 249 2.73 14.25 -24.90
N LYS A 250 3.99 14.00 -24.55
CA LYS A 250 4.84 14.94 -23.81
C LYS A 250 5.15 16.17 -24.65
#